data_AF-A0A2G9M1G5-F1
#
_entry.id   AF-A0A2G9M1G5-F1
#
_cell.length_a   1.000
_cell.length_b   1.000
_cell.length_c   1.000
_cell.angle_alpha   90.00
_cell.angle_beta   90.00
_cell.angle_gamma   90.00
#
_symmetry.space_group_name_H-M   'P 1'
#
loop_
_entity.id
_entity.type
_entity.pdbx_description
1 polymer ?
#
loop_
_entity_poly.entity_id
_entity_poly.type
_entity_poly.pdbx_seq_one_letter_code
_entity_poly.pdbx_strand_id
1 'polypeptide(L)'
;MKIYRAWKKRRAQIWVSAILYILITVVAVIIILEAGNPIVNGLRDRTAFSKTKDAMQVLDQYIIDVAEGGPGSQRVVPLEISTGNVYIDNESLRWRIETDSKLMEPRTKVDLGNIAVISSTTNESLSATESEQGCYYILENSKLRVNITVFGNVSKQFQNCSPDVNTSSLINSIILKENNNAASGTFSFMIGNDSSSGYGLGSTSLVRSGTNLASSSIIVYVDSTNYDYAIELGLDSTSDFLTVKLISVKVK
;
A
#
# COMPACT_ATOMS: atom_id res chain seq x y z
N MET A 1 15.09 -79.76 2.65
CA MET A 1 15.48 -78.37 2.31
C MET A 1 14.29 -77.42 2.02
N LYS A 2 13.10 -77.60 2.64
CA LYS A 2 11.94 -76.68 2.47
C LYS A 2 11.68 -75.79 3.69
N ILE A 3 12.09 -76.21 4.88
CA ILE A 3 11.80 -75.51 6.16
C ILE A 3 12.63 -74.22 6.28
N TYR A 4 13.88 -74.20 5.81
CA TYR A 4 14.75 -73.02 5.88
C TYR A 4 14.24 -71.82 5.04
N ARG A 5 13.49 -72.10 3.96
CA ARG A 5 12.95 -71.05 3.06
C ARG A 5 11.73 -70.32 3.66
N ALA A 6 10.95 -71.00 4.50
CA ALA A 6 9.78 -70.42 5.17
C ALA A 6 10.17 -69.47 6.32
N TRP A 7 11.26 -69.77 7.03
CA TRP A 7 11.78 -68.92 8.10
C TRP A 7 12.36 -67.59 7.59
N LYS A 8 12.99 -67.59 6.41
CA LYS A 8 13.52 -66.37 5.78
C LYS A 8 12.41 -65.40 5.34
N LYS A 9 11.25 -65.91 4.86
CA LYS A 9 10.09 -65.09 4.50
C LYS A 9 9.46 -64.37 5.71
N ARG A 10 9.35 -65.04 6.86
CA ARG A 10 8.80 -64.43 8.08
C ARG A 10 9.68 -63.29 8.62
N ARG A 11 11.01 -63.48 8.61
CA ARG A 11 11.95 -62.42 9.01
C ARG A 11 11.89 -61.22 8.05
N ALA A 12 11.82 -61.45 6.74
CA ALA A 12 11.67 -60.38 5.76
C ALA A 12 10.35 -59.60 5.96
N GLN A 13 9.24 -60.29 6.24
CA GLN A 13 7.95 -59.66 6.49
C GLN A 13 7.97 -58.76 7.73
N ILE A 14 8.64 -59.19 8.81
CA ILE A 14 8.81 -58.38 10.03
C ILE A 14 9.59 -57.09 9.72
N TRP A 15 10.70 -57.19 8.98
CA TRP A 15 11.50 -56.02 8.58
C TRP A 15 10.74 -55.07 7.66
N VAL A 16 9.96 -55.59 6.70
CA VAL A 16 9.11 -54.77 5.83
C VAL A 16 8.06 -54.02 6.64
N SER A 17 7.42 -54.68 7.61
CA SER A 17 6.44 -54.01 8.48
C SER A 17 7.09 -52.91 9.33
N ALA A 18 8.27 -53.15 9.89
CA ALA A 18 9.00 -52.17 10.68
C ALA A 18 9.39 -50.93 9.85
N ILE A 19 9.90 -51.14 8.63
CA ILE A 19 10.23 -50.04 7.70
C ILE A 19 8.98 -49.24 7.34
N LEU A 20 7.85 -49.93 7.08
CA LEU A 20 6.59 -49.26 6.75
C LEU A 20 6.09 -48.38 7.90
N TYR A 21 6.12 -48.86 9.14
CA TYR A 21 5.74 -48.07 10.32
C TYR A 21 6.65 -46.85 10.52
N ILE A 22 7.96 -47.01 10.34
CA ILE A 22 8.89 -45.88 10.41
C ILE A 22 8.57 -44.86 9.33
N LEU A 23 8.32 -45.30 8.09
CA LEU A 23 8.00 -44.42 6.98
C LEU A 23 6.70 -43.64 7.23
N ILE A 24 5.66 -44.31 7.71
CA ILE A 24 4.38 -43.65 8.08
C ILE A 24 4.62 -42.62 9.19
N THR A 25 5.43 -42.94 10.19
CA THR A 25 5.73 -42.04 11.31
C THR A 25 6.49 -40.80 10.84
N VAL A 26 7.51 -40.99 9.99
CA VAL A 26 8.29 -39.88 9.41
C VAL A 26 7.39 -38.98 8.57
N VAL A 27 6.54 -39.56 7.72
CA VAL A 27 5.58 -38.80 6.91
C VAL A 27 4.60 -38.02 7.79
N ALA A 28 4.09 -38.62 8.87
CA ALA A 28 3.21 -37.93 9.82
C ALA A 28 3.90 -36.72 10.48
N VAL A 29 5.17 -36.87 10.89
CA VAL A 29 5.94 -35.76 11.47
C VAL A 29 6.18 -34.64 10.46
N ILE A 30 6.49 -34.97 9.20
CA ILE A 30 6.68 -33.98 8.13
C ILE A 30 5.38 -33.18 7.91
N ILE A 31 4.23 -33.85 7.84
CA ILE A 31 2.93 -33.19 7.66
C ILE A 31 2.65 -32.22 8.82
N ILE A 32 2.92 -32.64 10.06
CA ILE A 32 2.73 -31.79 11.24
C ILE A 32 3.65 -30.56 11.19
N LEU A 33 4.92 -30.75 10.81
CA LEU A 33 5.89 -29.66 10.74
C LEU A 33 5.50 -28.64 9.67
N GLU A 34 5.15 -29.10 8.46
CA GLU A 34 4.72 -28.23 7.37
C GLU A 34 3.43 -27.48 7.71
N ALA A 35 2.48 -28.12 8.39
CA ALA A 35 1.27 -27.47 8.86
C ALA A 35 1.53 -26.47 10.01
N GLY A 36 2.53 -26.73 10.85
CA GLY A 36 2.87 -25.90 12.02
C GLY A 36 3.72 -24.67 11.69
N ASN A 37 4.63 -24.79 10.72
CA ASN A 37 5.55 -23.72 10.32
C ASN A 37 4.88 -22.36 10.03
N PRO A 38 3.80 -22.24 9.23
CA PRO A 38 3.18 -20.94 8.96
C PRO A 38 2.61 -20.28 10.21
N ILE A 39 2.11 -21.06 11.16
CA ILE A 39 1.58 -20.54 12.44
C ILE A 39 2.72 -19.99 13.29
N VAL A 40 3.81 -20.74 13.42
CA VAL A 40 4.99 -20.33 14.20
C VAL A 40 5.63 -19.08 13.60
N ASN A 41 5.81 -19.04 12.27
CA ASN A 41 6.36 -17.89 11.57
C ASN A 41 5.45 -16.66 11.76
N GLY A 42 4.13 -16.81 11.66
CA GLY A 42 3.22 -15.69 11.87
C GLY A 42 3.20 -15.14 13.29
N LEU A 43 3.38 -15.99 14.30
CA LEU A 43 3.56 -15.53 15.69
C LEU A 43 4.90 -14.80 15.88
N ARG A 44 5.96 -15.29 15.26
CA ARG A 44 7.28 -14.65 15.28
C ARG A 44 7.24 -13.26 14.64
N ASP A 45 6.63 -13.14 13.46
CA ASP A 45 6.53 -11.87 12.72
C ASP A 45 5.69 -10.84 13.47
N ARG A 46 4.56 -11.26 14.05
CA ARG A 46 3.73 -10.39 14.92
C ARG A 46 4.50 -9.90 16.13
N THR A 47 5.28 -10.79 16.75
CA THR A 47 6.09 -10.44 17.92
C THR A 47 7.19 -9.46 17.53
N ALA A 48 7.90 -9.71 16.44
CA ALA A 48 8.93 -8.81 15.91
C ALA A 48 8.35 -7.43 15.60
N PHE A 49 7.21 -7.40 14.89
CA PHE A 49 6.50 -6.15 14.56
C PHE A 49 6.07 -5.38 15.80
N SER A 50 5.45 -6.03 16.79
CA SER A 50 5.06 -5.35 18.03
C SER A 50 6.27 -4.79 18.77
N LYS A 51 7.32 -5.59 18.95
CA LYS A 51 8.54 -5.15 19.65
C LYS A 51 9.21 -3.98 18.94
N THR A 52 9.33 -4.02 17.61
CA THR A 52 9.96 -2.92 16.87
C THR A 52 9.07 -1.68 16.86
N LYS A 53 7.74 -1.82 16.77
CA LYS A 53 6.81 -0.71 16.93
C LYS A 53 7.00 -0.02 18.29
N ASP A 54 7.02 -0.79 19.37
CA ASP A 54 7.21 -0.25 20.73
C ASP A 54 8.58 0.41 20.87
N ALA A 55 9.63 -0.19 20.31
CA ALA A 55 10.98 0.38 20.30
C ALA A 55 11.05 1.71 19.51
N MET A 56 10.32 1.83 18.39
CA MET A 56 10.22 3.08 17.63
C MET A 56 9.48 4.16 18.43
N GLN A 57 8.43 3.81 19.18
CA GLN A 57 7.72 4.75 20.06
C GLN A 57 8.61 5.26 21.20
N VAL A 58 9.39 4.36 21.81
CA VAL A 58 10.38 4.76 22.81
C VAL A 58 11.45 5.66 22.21
N LEU A 59 11.91 5.37 20.99
CA LEU A 59 12.87 6.22 20.29
C LEU A 59 12.30 7.62 19.99
N ASP A 60 11.05 7.71 19.53
CA ASP A 60 10.36 9.00 19.30
C ASP A 60 10.32 9.84 20.58
N GLN A 61 10.00 9.23 21.72
CA GLN A 61 10.04 9.92 23.01
C GLN A 61 11.45 10.44 23.34
N TYR A 62 12.49 9.65 23.11
CA TYR A 62 13.87 10.12 23.32
C TYR A 62 14.27 11.25 22.38
N ILE A 63 13.77 11.26 21.13
CA ILE A 63 14.01 12.36 20.19
C ILE A 63 13.37 13.65 20.72
N ILE A 64 12.13 13.57 21.21
CA ILE A 64 11.42 14.70 21.84
C ILE A 64 12.21 15.20 23.07
N ASP A 65 12.61 14.30 23.98
CA ASP A 65 13.37 14.67 25.18
C ASP A 65 14.72 15.37 24.84
N VAL A 66 15.39 14.93 23.78
CA VAL A 66 16.64 15.56 23.31
C VAL A 66 16.37 16.93 22.72
N ALA A 67 15.30 17.08 21.93
CA ALA A 67 14.90 18.35 21.35
C ALA A 67 14.52 19.39 22.43
N GLU A 68 13.87 18.95 23.51
CA GLU A 68 13.52 19.80 24.66
C GLU A 68 14.71 20.11 25.58
N GLY A 69 15.73 19.24 25.61
CA GLY A 69 16.91 19.38 26.48
C GLY A 69 17.89 20.50 26.10
N GLY A 70 17.70 21.16 24.96
CA GLY A 70 18.52 22.28 24.49
C GLY A 70 19.81 21.88 23.75
N PRO A 71 20.57 22.85 23.23
CA PRO A 71 21.73 22.60 22.38
C PRO A 71 22.81 21.78 23.09
N GLY A 72 23.25 20.68 22.47
CA GLY A 72 24.25 19.77 23.02
C GLY A 72 23.69 18.60 23.83
N SER A 73 22.36 18.53 24.03
CA SER A 73 21.71 17.35 24.60
C SER A 73 21.92 16.13 23.68
N GLN A 74 22.38 15.02 24.25
CA GLN A 74 22.58 13.75 23.54
C GLN A 74 22.09 12.61 24.42
N ARG A 75 21.51 11.57 23.80
CA ARG A 75 21.08 10.34 24.46
C ARG A 75 21.54 9.14 23.64
N VAL A 76 21.94 8.07 24.34
CA VAL A 76 22.24 6.78 23.73
C VAL A 76 21.02 5.89 23.93
N VAL A 77 20.37 5.51 22.83
CA VAL A 77 19.19 4.65 22.86
C VAL A 77 19.57 3.28 22.33
N PRO A 78 19.50 2.21 23.14
CA PRO A 78 19.73 0.86 22.65
C PRO A 78 18.51 0.41 21.83
N LEU A 79 18.65 0.41 20.51
CA LEU A 79 17.61 -0.06 19.60
C LEU A 79 17.89 -1.53 19.23
N GLU A 80 17.07 -2.44 19.74
CA GLU A 80 17.14 -3.86 19.39
C GLU A 80 16.09 -4.21 18.34
N ILE A 81 16.53 -4.59 17.15
CA ILE A 81 15.65 -4.98 16.04
C ILE A 81 16.00 -6.41 15.64
N SER A 82 15.09 -7.34 15.93
CA SER A 82 15.33 -8.77 15.76
C SER A 82 15.18 -9.25 14.33
N THR A 83 14.45 -8.51 13.48
CA THR A 83 14.10 -8.94 12.10
C THR A 83 13.80 -7.72 11.24
N GLY A 84 14.13 -7.80 9.95
CA GLY A 84 13.94 -6.71 8.99
C GLY A 84 15.17 -5.82 8.83
N ASN A 85 15.02 -4.77 8.04
CA ASN A 85 16.08 -3.83 7.71
C ASN A 85 15.73 -2.43 8.19
N VAL A 86 16.74 -1.71 8.66
CA VAL A 86 16.62 -0.33 9.11
C VAL A 86 17.32 0.58 8.12
N TYR A 87 16.66 1.66 7.74
CA TYR A 87 17.14 2.66 6.81
C TYR A 87 17.04 4.02 7.48
N ILE A 88 18.11 4.80 7.38
CA ILE A 88 18.12 6.20 7.76
C ILE A 88 18.24 6.98 6.45
N ASP A 89 17.24 7.82 6.15
CA ASP A 89 17.18 8.58 4.91
C ASP A 89 16.49 9.91 5.17
N ASN A 90 17.15 11.02 4.79
CA ASN A 90 16.64 12.39 4.84
C ASN A 90 15.78 12.68 6.08
N GLU A 91 16.40 12.63 7.26
CA GLU A 91 15.77 12.94 8.56
C GLU A 91 14.68 11.95 9.01
N SER A 92 14.53 10.81 8.34
CA SER A 92 13.60 9.74 8.72
C SER A 92 14.31 8.43 9.04
N LEU A 93 13.86 7.77 10.10
CA LEU A 93 14.23 6.39 10.43
C LEU A 93 13.10 5.47 9.96
N ARG A 94 13.41 4.53 9.07
CA ARG A 94 12.45 3.56 8.53
C ARG A 94 12.89 2.15 8.87
N TRP A 95 11.96 1.37 9.40
CA TRP A 95 12.13 -0.07 9.56
C TRP A 95 11.19 -0.81 8.62
N ARG A 96 11.71 -1.85 7.96
CA ARG A 96 10.97 -2.66 6.99
C ARG A 96 11.11 -4.14 7.32
N ILE A 97 9.98 -4.83 7.33
CA ILE A 97 9.89 -6.29 7.41
C ILE A 97 9.09 -6.81 6.22
N GLU A 98 9.57 -7.88 5.60
CA GLU A 98 8.84 -8.65 4.59
C GLU A 98 8.24 -9.86 5.30
N THR A 99 6.93 -10.07 5.17
CA THR A 99 6.21 -11.13 5.85
C THR A 99 4.98 -11.56 5.07
N ASP A 100 4.72 -12.86 5.04
CA ASP A 100 3.48 -13.44 4.51
C ASP A 100 2.33 -13.39 5.52
N SER A 101 2.63 -12.94 6.74
CA SER A 101 1.69 -12.89 7.85
C SER A 101 0.82 -11.66 7.75
N LYS A 102 -0.51 -11.83 7.88
CA LYS A 102 -1.44 -10.70 7.97
C LYS A 102 -1.24 -9.96 9.30
N LEU A 103 -0.40 -8.93 9.29
CA LEU A 103 -0.15 -8.01 10.40
C LEU A 103 -1.11 -6.81 10.37
N MET A 104 -1.38 -6.30 9.17
CA MET A 104 -2.23 -5.15 8.90
C MET A 104 -3.03 -5.40 7.61
N GLU A 105 -4.04 -4.58 7.36
CA GLU A 105 -4.72 -4.59 6.08
C GLU A 105 -3.75 -4.13 4.98
N PRO A 106 -3.65 -4.88 3.86
CA PRO A 106 -2.83 -4.48 2.73
C PRO A 106 -3.16 -3.06 2.28
N ARG A 107 -2.14 -2.32 1.85
CA ARG A 107 -2.28 -0.95 1.30
C ARG A 107 -2.81 0.10 2.29
N THR A 108 -2.70 -0.18 3.58
CA THR A 108 -3.15 0.73 4.65
C THR A 108 -1.97 1.48 5.27
N LYS A 109 -2.21 2.74 5.67
CA LYS A 109 -1.31 3.51 6.53
C LYS A 109 -2.06 3.83 7.82
N VAL A 110 -1.39 3.64 8.93
CA VAL A 110 -1.88 4.02 10.25
C VAL A 110 -0.85 4.94 10.87
N ASP A 111 -1.28 6.16 11.18
CA ASP A 111 -0.45 7.16 11.85
C ASP A 111 -0.62 7.03 13.38
N LEU A 112 0.51 6.98 14.08
CA LEU A 112 0.62 6.80 15.53
C LEU A 112 1.54 7.91 16.06
N GLY A 113 1.00 9.14 16.14
CA GLY A 113 1.81 10.32 16.44
C GLY A 113 2.82 10.59 15.33
N ASN A 114 4.12 10.67 15.68
CA ASN A 114 5.20 10.88 14.71
C ASN A 114 5.61 9.60 13.95
N ILE A 115 5.01 8.46 14.27
CA ILE A 115 5.32 7.18 13.64
C ILE A 115 4.21 6.79 12.67
N ALA A 116 4.56 6.63 11.40
CA ALA A 116 3.65 6.10 10.39
C ALA A 116 3.95 4.62 10.13
N VAL A 117 2.95 3.76 10.29
CA VAL A 117 3.04 2.35 9.92
C VAL A 117 2.33 2.13 8.60
N ILE A 118 3.07 1.64 7.60
CA ILE A 118 2.58 1.50 6.23
C ILE A 118 2.67 0.03 5.82
N SER A 119 1.55 -0.53 5.41
CA SER A 119 1.50 -1.81 4.72
C SER A 119 1.49 -1.57 3.22
N SER A 120 2.51 -2.09 2.54
CA SER A 120 2.61 -2.09 1.09
C SER A 120 2.95 -3.49 0.61
N THR A 121 2.47 -3.83 -0.58
CA THR A 121 2.86 -5.06 -1.28
C THR A 121 4.20 -4.91 -1.99
N THR A 122 4.76 -3.70 -2.02
CA THR A 122 6.01 -3.37 -2.72
C THR A 122 6.81 -2.30 -1.99
N ASN A 123 8.08 -2.16 -2.39
CA ASN A 123 8.98 -1.11 -1.90
C ASN A 123 8.67 0.29 -2.46
N GLU A 124 7.66 0.41 -3.31
CA GLU A 124 7.29 1.67 -3.95
C GLU A 124 6.24 2.42 -3.13
N SER A 125 6.36 3.74 -3.13
CA SER A 125 5.44 4.65 -2.46
C SER A 125 4.78 5.62 -3.43
N LEU A 126 3.57 6.04 -3.05
CA LEU A 126 2.82 7.10 -3.69
C LEU A 126 2.82 8.35 -2.79
N SER A 127 2.88 9.52 -3.42
CA SER A 127 2.59 10.81 -2.84
C SER A 127 1.29 11.35 -3.45
N ALA A 128 0.37 11.81 -2.61
CA ALA A 128 -0.84 12.49 -3.04
C ALA A 128 -0.91 13.85 -2.36
N THR A 129 -0.75 14.92 -3.13
CA THR A 129 -0.59 16.28 -2.58
C THR A 129 -1.46 17.29 -3.30
N GLU A 130 -1.69 18.40 -2.62
CA GLU A 130 -2.37 19.58 -3.16
C GLU A 130 -1.30 20.53 -3.71
N SER A 131 -1.52 21.12 -4.88
CA SER A 131 -0.59 22.12 -5.40
C SER A 131 -0.71 23.42 -4.60
N GLU A 132 0.43 23.98 -4.18
CA GLU A 132 0.48 25.21 -3.38
C GLU A 132 0.09 26.47 -4.17
N GLN A 133 0.20 26.42 -5.50
CA GLN A 133 0.03 27.59 -6.39
C GLN A 133 -0.88 27.31 -7.60
N GLY A 134 -1.50 26.13 -7.68
CA GLY A 134 -2.29 25.72 -8.84
C GLY A 134 -3.56 24.96 -8.46
N CYS A 135 -4.56 25.02 -9.33
CA CYS A 135 -5.82 24.30 -9.18
C CYS A 135 -5.71 22.84 -9.61
N TYR A 136 -4.79 22.09 -9.01
CA TYR A 136 -4.64 20.66 -9.28
C TYR A 136 -4.13 19.88 -8.07
N TYR A 137 -4.57 18.63 -7.99
CA TYR A 137 -3.99 17.60 -7.15
C TYR A 137 -2.90 16.85 -7.90
N ILE A 138 -1.87 16.41 -7.18
CA ILE A 138 -0.73 15.68 -7.72
C ILE A 138 -0.74 14.28 -7.12
N LEU A 139 -0.94 13.26 -7.96
CA LEU A 139 -0.69 11.86 -7.61
C LEU A 139 0.63 11.43 -8.24
N GLU A 140 1.60 11.02 -7.43
CA GLU A 140 2.95 10.70 -7.92
C GLU A 140 3.53 9.44 -7.27
N ASN A 141 4.00 8.50 -8.09
CA ASN A 141 4.75 7.33 -7.64
C ASN A 141 6.14 7.28 -8.30
N SER A 142 6.78 6.10 -8.33
CA SER A 142 8.09 5.92 -8.96
C SER A 142 8.05 6.05 -10.49
N LYS A 143 6.91 5.77 -11.12
CA LYS A 143 6.70 5.65 -12.58
C LYS A 143 5.95 6.84 -13.19
N LEU A 144 4.97 7.37 -12.50
CA LEU A 144 4.02 8.36 -12.99
C LEU A 144 3.90 9.55 -12.04
N ARG A 145 3.67 10.72 -12.63
CA ARG A 145 3.08 11.89 -11.97
C ARG A 145 1.84 12.32 -12.75
N VAL A 146 0.71 12.38 -12.07
CA VAL A 146 -0.59 12.75 -12.67
C VAL A 146 -1.09 14.01 -11.97
N ASN A 147 -1.33 15.06 -12.75
CA ASN A 147 -1.90 16.31 -12.29
C ASN A 147 -3.39 16.34 -12.66
N ILE A 148 -4.26 16.41 -11.65
CA ILE A 148 -5.72 16.36 -11.80
C ILE A 148 -6.31 17.70 -11.36
N THR A 149 -7.02 18.36 -12.27
CA THR A 149 -7.59 19.69 -12.04
C THR A 149 -8.65 19.66 -10.95
N VAL A 150 -8.60 20.66 -10.07
CA VAL A 150 -9.58 20.87 -9.00
C VAL A 150 -10.71 21.74 -9.53
N PHE A 151 -11.93 21.23 -9.42
CA PHE A 151 -13.17 21.98 -9.66
C PHE A 151 -13.90 22.21 -8.34
N GLY A 152 -14.59 23.36 -8.23
CA GLY A 152 -15.62 23.64 -7.21
C GLY A 152 -15.26 23.43 -5.73
N ASN A 153 -13.98 23.37 -5.37
CA ASN A 153 -13.57 23.14 -3.98
C ASN A 153 -13.36 24.47 -3.22
N VAL A 154 -13.90 24.53 -2.00
CA VAL A 154 -13.96 25.71 -1.12
C VAL A 154 -12.86 25.77 -0.06
N SER A 155 -11.80 24.95 -0.17
CA SER A 155 -10.64 25.11 0.71
C SER A 155 -9.95 26.46 0.46
N LYS A 156 -9.33 27.07 1.49
CA LYS A 156 -8.68 28.39 1.37
C LYS A 156 -7.60 28.44 0.28
N GLN A 157 -7.01 27.30 -0.08
CA GLN A 157 -5.98 27.18 -1.13
C GLN A 157 -6.57 27.10 -2.55
N PHE A 158 -7.82 26.68 -2.72
CA PHE A 158 -8.48 26.52 -4.03
C PHE A 158 -9.57 27.57 -4.31
N GLN A 159 -9.56 28.67 -3.56
CA GLN A 159 -10.59 29.72 -3.63
C GLN A 159 -10.75 30.38 -5.01
N ASN A 160 -9.76 30.23 -5.89
CA ASN A 160 -9.75 30.78 -7.27
C ASN A 160 -9.96 29.71 -8.35
N CYS A 161 -10.30 28.48 -7.98
CA CYS A 161 -10.52 27.41 -8.96
C CYS A 161 -11.92 27.50 -9.57
N SER A 162 -12.01 27.15 -10.86
CA SER A 162 -13.27 27.22 -11.60
C SER A 162 -14.33 26.33 -10.93
N PRO A 163 -15.54 26.85 -10.67
CA PRO A 163 -16.67 26.02 -10.24
C PRO A 163 -17.21 25.16 -11.39
N ASP A 164 -16.97 25.58 -12.63
CA ASP A 164 -17.40 24.87 -13.82
C ASP A 164 -16.44 23.72 -14.10
N VAL A 165 -17.00 22.51 -14.12
CA VAL A 165 -16.32 21.29 -14.52
C VAL A 165 -16.26 21.23 -16.05
N ASN A 166 -15.06 21.01 -16.56
CA ASN A 166 -14.82 20.58 -17.92
C ASN A 166 -13.98 19.30 -17.86
N THR A 167 -14.58 18.17 -18.19
CA THR A 167 -13.90 16.87 -18.08
C THR A 167 -12.72 16.73 -19.03
N SER A 168 -12.65 17.55 -20.09
CA SER A 168 -11.54 17.58 -21.04
C SER A 168 -10.28 18.23 -20.48
N SER A 169 -10.42 19.05 -19.42
CA SER A 169 -9.30 19.65 -18.68
C SER A 169 -9.07 18.98 -17.32
N LEU A 170 -9.81 17.92 -17.01
CA LEU A 170 -9.72 17.23 -15.72
C LEU A 170 -8.35 16.62 -15.50
N ILE A 171 -7.79 15.95 -16.51
CA ILE A 171 -6.40 15.49 -16.47
C ILE A 171 -5.56 16.59 -17.12
N ASN A 172 -4.85 17.35 -16.29
CA ASN A 172 -3.98 18.43 -16.76
C ASN A 172 -2.73 17.87 -17.45
N SER A 173 -2.09 16.89 -16.83
CA SER A 173 -0.96 16.19 -17.42
C SER A 173 -0.73 14.82 -16.77
N ILE A 174 -0.18 13.90 -17.55
CA ILE A 174 0.39 12.63 -17.09
C ILE A 174 1.84 12.64 -17.51
N ILE A 175 2.77 12.58 -16.56
CA ILE A 175 4.21 12.57 -16.82
C ILE A 175 4.75 11.18 -16.50
N LEU A 176 5.33 10.54 -17.51
CA LEU A 176 6.09 9.30 -17.36
C LEU A 176 7.48 9.64 -16.83
N LYS A 177 7.81 9.21 -15.61
CA LYS A 177 9.07 9.58 -14.95
C LYS A 177 10.29 8.87 -15.53
N GLU A 178 10.10 7.74 -16.23
CA GLU A 178 11.19 7.00 -16.85
C GLU A 178 11.92 7.80 -17.94
N ASN A 179 11.19 8.62 -18.69
CA ASN A 179 11.72 9.44 -19.78
C ASN A 179 11.40 10.94 -19.62
N ASN A 180 10.77 11.32 -18.51
CA ASN A 180 10.27 12.67 -18.24
C ASN A 180 9.37 13.23 -19.36
N ASN A 181 8.65 12.36 -20.07
CA ASN A 181 7.75 12.77 -21.15
C ASN A 181 6.33 12.91 -20.64
N ALA A 182 5.69 14.03 -20.98
CA ALA A 182 4.25 14.18 -20.79
C ALA A 182 3.51 13.38 -21.85
N ALA A 183 2.50 12.62 -21.43
CA ALA A 183 1.56 11.96 -22.33
C ALA A 183 0.85 13.02 -23.17
N SER A 184 0.98 12.92 -24.49
CA SER A 184 0.33 13.81 -25.44
C SER A 184 -1.12 13.39 -25.64
N GLY A 185 -2.07 14.33 -25.48
CA GLY A 185 -3.47 14.09 -25.77
C GLY A 185 -4.39 14.99 -24.94
N THR A 186 -5.69 14.94 -25.26
CA THR A 186 -6.75 15.50 -24.42
C THR A 186 -7.56 14.34 -23.88
N PHE A 187 -7.60 14.20 -22.57
CA PHE A 187 -8.41 13.18 -21.90
C PHE A 187 -9.75 13.80 -21.55
N SER A 188 -10.84 13.26 -22.09
CA SER A 188 -12.19 13.75 -21.83
C SER A 188 -13.07 12.59 -21.34
N PHE A 189 -13.97 12.89 -20.42
CA PHE A 189 -14.89 11.91 -19.82
C PHE A 189 -16.31 12.34 -20.10
N MET A 190 -17.08 11.44 -20.71
CA MET A 190 -18.44 11.70 -21.16
C MET A 190 -19.27 10.44 -20.95
N ILE A 191 -20.55 10.59 -20.63
CA ILE A 191 -21.49 9.48 -20.49
C ILE A 191 -22.08 9.20 -21.88
N GLY A 192 -21.73 8.03 -22.43
CA GLY A 192 -22.11 7.65 -23.79
C GLY A 192 -21.46 8.56 -24.84
N ASN A 193 -22.27 9.20 -25.68
CA ASN A 193 -21.85 10.18 -26.70
C ASN A 193 -22.49 11.57 -26.49
N ASP A 194 -22.97 11.86 -25.28
CA ASP A 194 -23.60 13.15 -24.97
C ASP A 194 -22.54 14.19 -24.61
N SER A 195 -22.35 15.19 -25.47
CA SER A 195 -21.39 16.28 -25.23
C SER A 195 -21.72 17.17 -24.05
N SER A 196 -22.99 17.24 -23.66
CA SER A 196 -23.40 18.01 -22.47
C SER A 196 -22.97 17.34 -21.16
N SER A 197 -22.70 16.03 -21.17
CA SER A 197 -22.28 15.30 -19.95
C SER A 197 -20.88 15.67 -19.46
N GLY A 198 -20.00 16.15 -20.35
CA GLY A 198 -18.63 16.54 -20.01
C GLY A 198 -18.49 17.94 -19.40
N TYR A 199 -19.60 18.68 -19.29
CA TYR A 199 -19.64 20.04 -18.77
C TYR A 199 -20.72 20.18 -17.69
N GLY A 200 -20.47 21.01 -16.70
CA GLY A 200 -21.45 21.29 -15.67
C GLY A 200 -20.84 21.93 -14.43
N LEU A 201 -21.55 21.83 -13.33
CA LEU A 201 -21.01 22.15 -12.02
C LEU A 201 -20.45 20.89 -11.38
N GLY A 202 -19.60 21.04 -10.37
CA GLY A 202 -19.14 19.87 -9.64
C GLY A 202 -17.93 20.16 -8.80
N SER A 203 -17.33 19.08 -8.31
CA SER A 203 -16.22 19.20 -7.37
C SER A 203 -15.22 18.07 -7.53
N THR A 204 -13.95 18.39 -7.32
CA THR A 204 -12.88 17.40 -7.20
C THR A 204 -12.45 17.29 -5.74
N SER A 205 -12.40 16.08 -5.20
CA SER A 205 -11.96 15.81 -3.83
C SER A 205 -10.92 14.69 -3.79
N LEU A 206 -9.80 14.95 -3.13
CA LEU A 206 -8.77 13.96 -2.85
C LEU A 206 -9.22 13.07 -1.68
N VAL A 207 -9.28 11.76 -1.90
CA VAL A 207 -9.72 10.80 -0.87
C VAL A 207 -8.71 10.70 0.26
N ARG A 208 -7.42 10.73 -0.09
CA ARG A 208 -6.33 10.61 0.89
C ARG A 208 -5.09 11.37 0.42
N SER A 209 -4.62 12.29 1.25
CA SER A 209 -3.39 13.06 1.01
C SER A 209 -2.21 12.55 1.85
N GLY A 210 -1.01 12.97 1.46
CA GLY A 210 0.25 12.69 2.15
C GLY A 210 1.23 11.89 1.32
N THR A 211 2.38 11.61 1.94
CA THR A 211 3.46 10.81 1.37
C THR A 211 3.42 9.38 1.90
N ASN A 212 4.12 8.48 1.19
CA ASN A 212 4.25 7.07 1.53
C ASN A 212 2.91 6.33 1.60
N LEU A 213 2.03 6.64 0.66
CA LEU A 213 0.76 5.97 0.47
C LEU A 213 0.98 4.72 -0.41
N ALA A 214 0.20 3.67 -0.18
CA ALA A 214 0.19 2.50 -1.06
C ALA A 214 -0.70 2.73 -2.29
N SER A 215 -1.75 3.54 -2.13
CA SER A 215 -2.61 4.03 -3.20
C SER A 215 -3.31 5.31 -2.74
N SER A 216 -3.80 6.09 -3.69
CA SER A 216 -4.70 7.21 -3.44
C SER A 216 -5.61 7.40 -4.65
N SER A 217 -6.76 7.99 -4.41
CA SER A 217 -7.73 8.30 -5.44
C SER A 217 -8.34 9.68 -5.27
N ILE A 218 -8.84 10.18 -6.38
CA ILE A 218 -9.52 11.46 -6.49
C ILE A 218 -10.92 11.18 -7.02
N ILE A 219 -11.92 11.68 -6.29
CA ILE A 219 -13.31 11.61 -6.71
C ILE A 219 -13.65 12.92 -7.39
N VAL A 220 -14.23 12.83 -8.58
CA VAL A 220 -14.74 13.95 -9.35
C VAL A 220 -16.24 13.77 -9.47
N TYR A 221 -16.98 14.70 -8.90
CA TYR A 221 -18.42 14.79 -9.04
C TYR A 221 -18.75 15.77 -10.17
N VAL A 222 -19.67 15.38 -11.05
CA VAL A 222 -20.11 16.16 -12.19
C VAL A 222 -21.64 16.21 -12.19
N ASP A 223 -22.17 17.42 -12.08
CA ASP A 223 -23.58 17.78 -12.22
C ASP A 223 -23.75 18.47 -13.57
N SER A 224 -24.15 17.67 -14.56
CA SER A 224 -24.42 18.12 -15.93
C SER A 224 -25.92 18.32 -16.16
N THR A 225 -26.29 18.81 -17.35
CA THR A 225 -27.69 19.05 -17.73
C THR A 225 -28.57 17.81 -17.58
N ASN A 226 -28.09 16.65 -18.05
CA ASN A 226 -28.88 15.42 -18.14
C ASN A 226 -28.44 14.33 -17.13
N TYR A 227 -27.25 14.47 -16.54
CA TYR A 227 -26.65 13.46 -15.69
C TYR A 227 -26.00 14.06 -14.44
N ASP A 228 -26.18 13.38 -13.31
CA ASP A 228 -25.34 13.53 -12.13
C ASP A 228 -24.48 12.27 -12.00
N TYR A 229 -23.16 12.39 -12.02
CA TYR A 229 -22.28 11.23 -11.94
C TYR A 229 -20.98 11.53 -11.19
N ALA A 230 -20.36 10.46 -10.70
CA ALA A 230 -19.08 10.54 -10.01
C ALA A 230 -18.08 9.55 -10.62
N ILE A 231 -16.87 10.01 -10.88
CA ILE A 231 -15.75 9.18 -11.32
C ILE A 231 -14.64 9.18 -10.27
N GLU A 232 -13.99 8.03 -10.11
CA GLU A 232 -12.81 7.84 -9.28
C GLU A 232 -11.58 7.70 -10.18
N LEU A 233 -10.59 8.55 -9.96
CA LEU A 233 -9.26 8.48 -10.57
C LEU A 233 -8.28 7.96 -9.53
N GLY A 234 -7.81 6.72 -9.68
CA GLY A 234 -6.94 6.05 -8.73
C GLY A 234 -5.55 5.80 -9.27
N LEU A 235 -4.52 6.04 -8.45
CA LEU A 235 -3.14 5.64 -8.71
C LEU A 235 -2.61 4.78 -7.57
N ASP A 236 -2.08 3.61 -7.91
CA ASP A 236 -1.39 2.71 -6.98
C ASP A 236 0.11 3.03 -6.97
N SER A 237 0.81 2.73 -5.87
CA SER A 237 2.24 3.04 -5.73
C SER A 237 3.16 2.34 -6.73
N THR A 238 2.68 1.26 -7.37
CA THR A 238 3.44 0.42 -8.32
C THR A 238 3.00 0.56 -9.76
N SER A 239 1.86 1.22 -10.00
CA SER A 239 1.24 1.22 -11.32
C SER A 239 1.88 2.23 -12.25
N ASP A 240 2.07 1.84 -13.50
CA ASP A 240 2.44 2.69 -14.63
C ASP A 240 1.21 3.19 -15.42
N PHE A 241 0.02 3.01 -14.86
CA PHE A 241 -1.25 3.50 -15.41
C PHE A 241 -2.13 4.16 -14.34
N LEU A 242 -2.97 5.10 -14.78
CA LEU A 242 -4.06 5.67 -13.97
C LEU A 242 -5.32 4.83 -14.16
N THR A 243 -5.99 4.48 -13.06
CA THR A 243 -7.27 3.77 -13.12
C THR A 243 -8.42 4.77 -13.07
N VAL A 244 -9.42 4.62 -13.95
CA VAL A 244 -10.65 5.41 -13.92
C VAL A 244 -11.83 4.49 -13.65
N LYS A 245 -12.70 4.82 -12.70
CA LYS A 245 -13.92 4.06 -12.38
C LYS A 245 -15.12 4.99 -12.33
N LEU A 246 -16.23 4.59 -12.93
CA LEU A 246 -17.53 5.24 -12.71
C LEU A 246 -18.12 4.71 -11.40
N ILE A 247 -18.31 5.58 -10.40
CA ILE A 247 -18.85 5.21 -9.09
C ILE A 247 -20.37 5.22 -9.10
N SER A 248 -20.95 6.29 -9.65
CA SER A 248 -22.40 6.48 -9.68
C SER A 248 -22.79 7.29 -10.91
N VAL A 249 -24.01 7.04 -11.40
CA VAL A 249 -24.64 7.80 -12.46
C VAL A 249 -26.14 7.85 -12.20
N LYS A 250 -26.73 9.04 -12.33
CA LYS A 250 -28.15 9.30 -12.21
C LYS A 250 -28.59 10.14 -13.40
N VAL A 251 -29.63 9.69 -14.09
CA VAL A 251 -30.25 10.43 -15.20
C VAL A 251 -31.30 11.37 -14.61
N LYS A 252 -31.37 12.60 -15.12
CA LYS A 252 -32.37 13.61 -14.75
C LYS A 252 -33.63 13.52 -15.63
#